data_AF-A0A442SQ15-F1
#
_entry.id   AF-A0A442SQ15-F1
#
_cell.length_a   1.000
_cell.length_b   1.000
_cell.length_c   1.000
_cell.angle_alpha   90.00
_cell.angle_beta   90.00
_cell.angle_gamma   90.00
#
_symmetry.space_group_name_H-M   'P 1'
#
loop_
_entity.id
_entity.type
_entity.pdbx_description
1 polymer ?
#
loop_
_entity_poly.entity_id
_entity_poly.type
_entity_poly.pdbx_seq_one_letter_code
_entity_poly.pdbx_strand_id
1 'polypeptide(L)'
;MAQNVNTELLKKQLADPPYLATVVNGWRNTIEFSQSEAAYHLGIPLRTFQGIEQGRGYRHALMLFYAMRQIHSQLVDIKKYTAAEMRAAKRETDKHAQLLKEWQSGNAS
;
A
#
# COMPACT_ATOMS: atom_id res chain seq x y z
N MET A 1 -27.33 6.89 10.66
CA MET A 1 -26.75 8.25 10.47
C MET A 1 -25.54 8.45 11.39
N ALA A 2 -24.40 7.78 11.15
CA ALA A 2 -23.27 7.79 12.10
C ALA A 2 -21.87 7.99 11.47
N GLN A 3 -21.78 8.49 10.23
CA GLN A 3 -20.49 8.69 9.54
C GLN A 3 -20.09 10.17 9.33
N ASN A 4 -21.01 11.12 9.52
CA ASN A 4 -20.75 12.53 9.17
C ASN A 4 -19.88 13.29 10.18
N VAL A 5 -19.80 12.84 11.44
CA VAL A 5 -19.05 13.56 12.49
C VAL A 5 -17.53 13.50 12.26
N ASN A 6 -17.01 12.46 11.59
CA ASN A 6 -15.57 12.29 11.36
C ASN A 6 -15.05 12.99 10.09
N THR A 7 -15.89 13.16 9.06
CA THR A 7 -15.45 13.69 7.77
C THR A 7 -15.12 15.18 7.83
N GLU A 8 -15.91 15.98 8.55
CA GLU A 8 -15.67 17.43 8.67
C GLU A 8 -14.41 17.74 9.50
N LEU A 9 -14.17 16.97 10.56
CA LEU A 9 -12.93 17.08 11.34
C LEU A 9 -11.71 16.72 10.49
N LEU A 10 -11.78 15.61 9.75
CA LEU A 10 -10.72 15.18 8.84
C LEU A 10 -10.46 16.24 7.77
N LYS A 11 -11.52 16.78 7.15
CA LYS A 11 -11.40 17.84 6.15
C LYS A 11 -10.72 19.08 6.73
N LYS A 12 -11.06 19.47 7.96
CA LYS A 12 -10.44 20.60 8.66
C LYS A 12 -8.95 20.35 8.94
N GLN A 13 -8.59 19.15 9.38
CA GLN A 13 -7.19 18.78 9.62
C GLN A 13 -6.38 18.75 8.32
N LEU A 14 -6.91 18.11 7.27
CA LEU A 14 -6.24 18.04 5.96
C LEU A 14 -6.16 19.39 5.24
N ALA A 15 -6.97 20.37 5.63
CA ALA A 15 -6.86 21.74 5.14
C ALA A 15 -5.63 22.47 5.73
N ASP A 16 -5.06 21.99 6.83
CA ASP A 16 -3.82 22.52 7.40
C ASP A 16 -2.61 21.99 6.60
N PRO A 17 -1.86 22.87 5.89
CA PRO A 17 -0.81 22.41 4.98
C PRO A 17 0.35 21.62 5.64
N PRO A 18 0.86 22.00 6.82
CA PRO A 18 1.86 21.20 7.54
C PRO A 18 1.34 19.80 7.89
N TYR A 19 0.10 19.70 8.38
CA TYR A 19 -0.50 18.40 8.66
C TYR A 19 -0.63 17.54 7.41
N LEU A 20 -1.13 18.11 6.31
CA LEU A 20 -1.23 17.41 5.03
C LEU A 20 0.14 16.92 4.54
N ALA A 21 1.18 17.74 4.65
CA ALA A 21 2.54 17.37 4.29
C ALA A 21 3.03 16.16 5.08
N THR A 22 2.82 16.14 6.41
CA THR A 22 3.16 15.01 7.27
C THR A 22 2.40 13.74 6.87
N VAL A 23 1.10 13.85 6.58
CA VAL A 23 0.28 12.71 6.16
C VAL A 23 0.76 12.13 4.83
N VAL A 24 1.01 12.98 3.83
CA VAL A 24 1.49 12.55 2.50
C VAL A 24 2.87 11.92 2.59
N ASN A 25 3.79 12.54 3.34
CA ASN A 25 5.14 12.02 3.52
C ASN A 25 5.13 10.66 4.25
N GLY A 26 4.37 10.56 5.34
CA GLY A 26 4.20 9.33 6.09
C GLY A 26 3.61 8.20 5.25
N TRP A 27 2.55 8.49 4.48
CA TRP A 27 1.96 7.53 3.55
C TRP A 27 2.99 7.04 2.53
N ARG A 28 3.71 7.96 1.86
CA ARG A 28 4.70 7.63 0.83
C ARG A 28 5.81 6.74 1.40
N ASN A 29 6.37 7.10 2.55
CA ASN A 29 7.42 6.30 3.19
C ASN A 29 6.91 4.92 3.62
N THR A 30 5.66 4.81 4.09
CA THR A 30 5.07 3.53 4.52
C THR A 30 4.94 2.54 3.37
N ILE A 31 4.65 3.03 2.17
CA ILE A 31 4.55 2.19 0.96
C ILE A 31 5.84 2.15 0.15
N GLU A 32 6.91 2.76 0.67
CA GLU A 32 8.26 2.79 0.09
C GLU A 32 8.34 3.38 -1.32
N PHE A 33 7.47 4.33 -1.64
CA PHE A 33 7.50 5.02 -2.93
C PHE A 33 8.52 6.18 -2.94
N SER A 34 9.20 6.35 -4.07
CA SER A 34 9.84 7.62 -4.41
C SER A 34 8.80 8.72 -4.63
N GLN A 35 9.23 9.99 -4.61
CA GLN A 35 8.33 11.11 -4.91
C GLN A 35 7.72 11.01 -6.33
N SER A 36 8.51 10.52 -7.29
CA SER A 36 8.08 10.30 -8.68
C SER A 36 7.01 9.22 -8.80
N GLU A 37 7.20 8.07 -8.14
CA GLU A 37 6.21 6.99 -8.15
C GLU A 37 4.92 7.42 -7.47
N ALA A 38 5.03 8.07 -6.31
CA ALA A 38 3.87 8.60 -5.61
C ALA A 38 3.06 9.58 -6.48
N ALA A 39 3.75 10.53 -7.13
CA ALA A 39 3.10 11.48 -8.05
C ALA A 39 2.41 10.77 -9.23
N TYR A 40 3.08 9.78 -9.82
CA TYR A 40 2.55 8.96 -10.91
C TYR A 40 1.28 8.21 -10.50
N HIS A 41 1.32 7.48 -9.38
CA HIS A 41 0.17 6.69 -8.90
C HIS A 41 -1.00 7.56 -8.45
N LEU A 42 -0.73 8.78 -7.95
CA LEU A 42 -1.76 9.75 -7.59
C LEU A 42 -2.30 10.51 -8.80
N GLY A 43 -1.67 10.38 -9.98
CA GLY A 43 -2.07 11.09 -11.19
C GLY A 43 -1.88 12.60 -11.11
N ILE A 44 -0.87 13.07 -10.35
CA ILE A 44 -0.58 14.50 -10.20
C ILE A 44 0.84 14.85 -10.67
N PRO A 45 1.13 16.09 -11.10
CA PRO A 45 2.48 16.49 -11.46
C PRO A 45 3.46 16.34 -10.29
N LEU A 46 4.69 15.90 -10.57
CA LEU A 46 5.74 15.75 -9.55
C LEU A 46 5.95 17.05 -8.74
N ARG A 47 5.99 18.20 -9.41
CA ARG A 47 6.15 19.50 -8.75
C ARG A 47 5.01 19.81 -7.77
N THR A 48 3.79 19.36 -8.09
CA THR A 48 2.63 19.49 -7.20
C THR A 48 2.81 18.59 -5.98
N PHE A 49 3.17 17.32 -6.18
CA PHE A 49 3.43 16.39 -5.08
C PHE A 49 4.53 16.91 -4.14
N GLN A 50 5.67 17.32 -4.70
CA GLN A 50 6.78 17.92 -3.93
C GLN A 50 6.35 19.17 -3.18
N GLY A 51 5.48 19.98 -3.79
CA GLY A 51 4.94 21.15 -3.10
C GLY A 51 4.12 20.79 -1.88
N ILE A 52 3.30 19.74 -1.97
CA ILE A 52 2.50 19.25 -0.85
C ILE A 52 3.39 18.76 0.29
N GLU A 53 4.40 17.94 0.00
CA GLU A 53 5.35 17.48 1.03
C GLU A 53 6.17 18.62 1.66
N GLN A 54 6.34 19.74 0.96
CA GLN A 54 6.97 20.95 1.49
C GLN A 54 6.02 21.83 2.32
N GLY A 55 4.77 21.41 2.54
CA GLY A 55 3.78 22.20 3.28
C GLY A 55 3.05 23.24 2.44
N ARG A 56 3.07 23.16 1.10
CA ARG A 56 2.14 23.94 0.28
C ARG A 56 0.77 23.27 0.31
N GLY A 57 -0.25 24.08 0.59
CA GLY A 57 -1.63 23.59 0.63
C GLY A 57 -2.08 22.99 -0.70
N TYR A 58 -3.07 22.11 -0.64
CA TYR A 58 -3.67 21.48 -1.81
C TYR A 58 -5.18 21.64 -1.80
N ARG A 59 -5.73 22.18 -2.89
CA ARG A 59 -7.17 22.47 -3.01
C ARG A 59 -8.04 21.24 -2.76
N HIS A 60 -7.56 20.06 -3.12
CA HIS A 60 -8.32 18.81 -3.04
C HIS A 60 -7.74 17.83 -2.02
N ALA A 61 -7.31 18.33 -0.85
CA ALA A 61 -6.66 17.53 0.20
C ALA A 61 -7.45 16.29 0.64
N LEU A 62 -8.78 16.40 0.77
CA LEU A 62 -9.62 15.26 1.13
C LEU A 62 -9.67 14.19 0.03
N MET A 63 -9.73 14.60 -1.24
CA MET A 63 -9.70 13.68 -2.37
C MET A 63 -8.35 12.97 -2.46
N LEU A 64 -7.26 13.72 -2.28
CA LEU A 64 -5.91 13.18 -2.21
C LEU A 64 -5.78 12.11 -1.12
N PHE A 65 -6.33 12.37 0.07
CA PHE A 65 -6.34 11.40 1.17
C PHE A 65 -7.06 10.09 0.80
N TYR A 66 -8.24 10.18 0.17
CA TYR A 66 -8.95 8.97 -0.26
C TYR A 66 -8.20 8.20 -1.36
N ALA A 67 -7.56 8.91 -2.30
CA ALA A 67 -6.73 8.27 -3.32
C ALA A 67 -5.54 7.52 -2.68
N MET A 68 -4.82 8.16 -1.76
CA MET A 68 -3.73 7.53 -0.99
C MET A 68 -4.19 6.28 -0.25
N ARG A 69 -5.35 6.36 0.43
CA ARG A 69 -5.94 5.24 1.16
C ARG A 69 -6.31 4.08 0.22
N GLN A 70 -6.85 4.38 -0.95
CA GLN A 70 -7.20 3.36 -1.94
C GLN A 70 -5.95 2.65 -2.48
N ILE A 71 -4.91 3.41 -2.86
CA ILE A 71 -3.64 2.86 -3.32
C ILE A 71 -3.02 1.96 -2.24
N HIS A 72 -3.01 2.43 -0.99
CA HIS A 72 -2.49 1.64 0.13
C HIS A 72 -3.26 0.31 0.27
N SER A 73 -4.59 0.33 0.22
CA SER A 73 -5.41 -0.88 0.30
C SER A 73 -5.08 -1.88 -0.81
N GLN A 74 -4.97 -1.39 -2.06
CA GLN A 74 -4.64 -2.22 -3.21
C GLN A 74 -3.27 -2.90 -3.06
N LEU A 75 -2.26 -2.17 -2.57
CA LEU A 75 -0.92 -2.73 -2.34
C LEU A 75 -0.92 -3.80 -1.24
N VAL A 76 -1.67 -3.57 -0.16
CA VAL A 76 -1.84 -4.56 0.91
C VAL A 76 -2.49 -5.83 0.38
N ASP A 77 -3.51 -5.69 -0.47
CA ASP A 77 -4.20 -6.85 -1.03
C ASP A 77 -3.29 -7.61 -2.01
N ILE A 78 -2.56 -6.92 -2.89
CA ILE A 78 -1.56 -7.55 -3.78
C ILE A 78 -0.53 -8.36 -2.97
N LYS A 79 0.01 -7.79 -1.89
CA LYS A 79 0.97 -8.49 -1.02
C LYS A 79 0.38 -9.75 -0.37
N LYS A 80 -0.92 -9.75 -0.08
CA LYS A 80 -1.61 -10.96 0.44
C LYS A 80 -1.77 -12.02 -0.64
N TYR A 81 -2.15 -11.63 -1.86
CA TYR A 81 -2.30 -12.55 -2.99
C TYR A 81 -0.98 -13.25 -3.31
N THR A 82 0.11 -12.49 -3.43
CA THR A 82 1.44 -13.06 -3.72
C THR A 82 1.91 -13.99 -2.59
N ALA A 83 1.66 -13.63 -1.33
CA ALA A 83 1.97 -14.51 -0.19
C ALA A 83 1.16 -15.82 -0.21
N ALA A 84 -0.09 -15.78 -0.67
CA ALA A 84 -0.93 -16.97 -0.81
C ALA A 84 -0.42 -17.89 -1.93
N GLU A 85 -0.05 -17.33 -3.08
CA GLU A 85 0.55 -18.06 -4.21
C GLU A 85 1.88 -18.71 -3.80
N MET A 86 2.75 -17.97 -3.11
CA MET A 86 4.03 -18.50 -2.61
C MET A 86 3.83 -19.66 -1.62
N ARG A 87 2.81 -19.59 -0.76
CA ARG A 87 2.45 -20.70 0.14
C ARG A 87 1.91 -21.90 -0.62
N ALA A 88 1.12 -21.69 -1.67
CA ALA A 88 0.61 -22.78 -2.50
C ALA A 88 1.74 -23.49 -3.25
N ALA A 89 2.66 -22.72 -3.87
CA ALA A 89 3.84 -23.27 -4.54
C ALA A 89 4.72 -24.08 -3.56
N LYS A 90 4.94 -23.56 -2.35
CA LYS A 90 5.71 -24.27 -1.32
C LYS A 90 5.06 -25.61 -0.93
N ARG A 91 3.74 -25.66 -0.76
CA ARG A 91 3.04 -26.92 -0.44
C ARG A 91 3.23 -27.97 -1.53
N GLU A 92 3.24 -27.56 -2.79
CA GLU A 92 3.44 -28.48 -3.91
C GLU A 92 4.87 -29.04 -3.96
N THR A 93 5.87 -28.18 -3.73
CA THR A 93 7.27 -28.63 -3.60
C THR A 93 7.46 -29.56 -2.40
N ASP A 94 6.80 -29.28 -1.27
CA ASP A 94 6.90 -30.12 -0.07
C ASP A 94 6.29 -31.51 -0.31
N LYS A 95 5.15 -31.59 -1.02
CA LYS A 95 4.56 -32.87 -1.45
C LYS A 95 5.49 -33.67 -2.36
N HIS A 96 6.11 -33.03 -3.35
CA HIS A 96 7.07 -33.70 -4.23
C HIS A 96 8.29 -34.21 -3.47
N ALA A 97 8.80 -33.43 -2.52
CA ALA A 97 9.89 -33.87 -1.65
C ALA A 97 9.50 -35.06 -0.77
N GLN A 98 8.25 -35.11 -0.29
CA GLN A 98 7.70 -36.24 0.46
C GLN A 98 7.66 -37.51 -0.40
N LEU A 99 7.10 -37.42 -1.62
CA LEU A 99 7.00 -38.56 -2.56
C LEU A 99 8.38 -39.11 -2.93
N LEU A 100 9.37 -38.24 -3.15
CA LEU A 100 10.75 -38.66 -3.43
C LEU A 100 11.36 -39.44 -2.26
N LYS A 101 11.13 -39.00 -1.02
CA LYS A 101 11.59 -39.74 0.18
C LYS A 101 10.92 -41.10 0.30
N GLU A 102 9.61 -41.16 0.09
CA GLU A 102 8.84 -42.42 0.12
C GLU A 102 9.35 -43.41 -0.93
N TRP A 103 9.56 -42.95 -2.16
CA TRP A 103 10.13 -43.77 -3.24
C TRP A 103 11.55 -44.26 -2.92
N GLN A 104 12.41 -43.39 -2.37
CA GLN A 104 13.77 -43.75 -1.96
C GLN A 104 13.77 -44.78 -0.81
N SER A 105 12.85 -44.66 0.15
CA SER A 105 12.72 -45.64 1.23
C SER A 105 12.15 -46.99 0.78
N GLY A 106 11.27 -47.00 -0.23
CA GLY A 106 10.67 -48.22 -0.77
C GLY A 106 11.60 -49.03 -1.67
N ASN A 107 12.59 -48.39 -2.30
CA ASN A 107 13.59 -49.05 -3.16
C ASN A 107 14.88 -49.47 -2.41
N ALA A 108 14.96 -49.24 -1.11
CA ALA A 108 16.14 -49.57 -0.28
C ALA A 108 16.00 -50.94 0.44
N SER A 109 15.02 -51.77 0.07
CA SER A 109 14.83 -53.15 0.54
C SER A 109 15.10 -54.14 -0.59
#